data_AF-A0ABD5PKC1-F1
#
_entry.id   AF-A0ABD5PKC1-F1
#
_cell.length_a   1.000
_cell.length_b   1.000
_cell.length_c   1.000
_cell.angle_alpha   90.00
_cell.angle_beta   90.00
_cell.angle_gamma   90.00
#
_symmetry.space_group_name_H-M   'P 1'
#
loop_
_entity.id
_entity.type
_entity.pdbx_description
1 polymer ?
#
loop_
_entity_poly.entity_id
_entity_poly.type
_entity_poly.pdbx_seq_one_letter_code
_entity_poly.pdbx_strand_id
1 'polypeptide(L)'
;MTALVASVVLNLSAVCLRSEGRIANHDGYFDNIRRKTDNRLSRISCMGRNFTESSDQNSTDGDVHVEEVFDVDPTDPYDAIESIWQYLSQETRHDIIQLIIGHPDHLVSVTEFDYYLPKSRSTISDQLNDLADHRILEKYHYQQNEGQRDLPADFWGPTEFGVRLLSEYNYLHGLPILRAIHDATQKSETAQRHETAPRPELPELVKKVFDYSEPDELDYSNLVSKGLERPIYADAAPTDPSTLNKDIEDGRSLDELF
;
A
#
# COMPACT_ATOMS: atom_id res chain seq x y z
N MET A 1 10.16 14.54 26.77
CA MET A 1 9.04 13.72 26.24
C MET A 1 8.85 14.06 24.77
N THR A 2 9.86 13.74 23.96
CA THR A 2 9.96 14.08 22.53
C THR A 2 11.10 13.24 21.95
N ALA A 3 10.94 11.91 21.89
CA ALA A 3 11.96 11.02 21.31
C ALA A 3 11.48 9.57 21.05
N LEU A 4 10.18 9.29 20.87
CA LEU A 4 9.72 7.90 20.72
C LEU A 4 8.92 7.59 19.45
N VAL A 5 8.75 8.54 18.53
CA VAL A 5 7.92 8.33 17.32
C VAL A 5 8.76 8.12 16.04
N ALA A 6 10.08 8.34 16.09
CA ALA A 6 10.94 8.28 14.89
C ALA A 6 11.58 6.92 14.59
N SER A 7 11.30 5.85 15.37
CA SER A 7 12.09 4.61 15.29
C SER A 7 11.45 3.45 14.51
N VAL A 8 10.24 3.60 13.95
CA VAL A 8 9.52 2.49 13.28
C VAL A 8 9.67 2.51 11.76
N VAL A 9 10.07 3.63 11.14
CA VAL A 9 10.04 3.78 9.67
C VAL A 9 11.34 3.38 8.95
N LEU A 10 12.46 3.15 9.66
CA LEU A 10 13.79 3.01 9.02
C LEU A 10 14.31 1.60 8.75
N ASN A 11 13.52 0.53 8.93
CA ASN A 11 14.07 -0.85 8.93
C ASN A 11 13.58 -1.80 7.83
N LEU A 12 12.98 -1.32 6.74
CA LEU A 12 12.55 -2.19 5.63
C LEU A 12 13.45 -2.21 4.38
N SER A 13 14.48 -1.36 4.28
CA SER A 13 15.20 -1.17 3.00
C SER A 13 16.52 -1.95 2.82
N ALA A 14 16.91 -2.88 3.70
CA ALA A 14 18.30 -3.37 3.73
C ALA A 14 18.55 -4.88 3.49
N VAL A 15 17.60 -5.68 2.98
CA VAL A 15 17.81 -7.14 2.85
C VAL A 15 17.48 -7.71 1.46
N CYS A 16 18.02 -7.13 0.39
CA CYS A 16 17.85 -7.71 -0.95
C CYS A 16 19.14 -8.02 -1.73
N LEU A 17 20.30 -8.05 -1.07
CA LEU A 17 21.53 -8.48 -1.72
C LEU A 17 22.23 -9.57 -0.92
N ARG A 18 22.41 -10.72 -1.61
CA ARG A 18 23.48 -11.72 -1.43
C ARG A 18 23.11 -13.02 -0.70
N SER A 19 22.71 -14.04 -1.45
CA SER A 19 23.43 -15.33 -1.42
C SER A 19 23.05 -16.21 -2.61
N GLU A 20 24.02 -16.45 -3.48
CA GLU A 20 24.03 -17.55 -4.44
C GLU A 20 24.44 -18.84 -3.71
N GLY A 21 23.80 -19.96 -4.07
CA GLY A 21 24.41 -21.29 -3.99
C GLY A 21 23.92 -22.22 -2.86
N ARG A 22 22.89 -23.03 -3.14
CA ARG A 22 22.97 -24.51 -3.12
C ARG A 22 21.64 -25.12 -3.54
N ILE A 23 21.69 -25.82 -4.67
CA ILE A 23 20.61 -26.60 -5.27
C ILE A 23 20.68 -28.01 -4.67
N ALA A 24 19.59 -28.47 -4.06
CA ALA A 24 19.37 -29.88 -3.76
C ALA A 24 17.87 -30.21 -3.82
N ASN A 25 17.48 -30.78 -4.96
CA ASN A 25 16.39 -31.73 -5.21
C ASN A 25 15.21 -31.79 -4.22
N HIS A 26 14.06 -31.28 -4.66
CA HIS A 26 12.75 -31.73 -4.16
C HIS A 26 11.76 -31.80 -5.34
N ASP A 27 12.00 -32.75 -6.25
CA ASP A 27 11.04 -33.13 -7.30
C ASP A 27 9.84 -33.83 -6.65
N GLY A 28 8.63 -33.25 -6.81
CA GLY A 28 7.39 -33.98 -6.54
C GLY A 28 6.17 -33.19 -6.07
N TYR A 29 6.27 -31.89 -5.77
CA TYR A 29 5.13 -31.13 -5.22
C TYR A 29 4.39 -30.23 -6.24
N PHE A 30 5.04 -29.85 -7.35
CA PHE A 30 4.46 -28.91 -8.33
C PHE A 30 3.63 -29.57 -9.47
N ASP A 31 3.70 -30.89 -9.64
CA ASP A 31 3.00 -31.57 -10.75
C ASP A 31 1.48 -31.75 -10.53
N ASN A 32 0.99 -31.55 -9.29
CA ASN A 32 -0.43 -31.73 -8.98
C ASN A 32 -1.29 -30.47 -9.17
N ILE A 33 -0.66 -29.29 -9.25
CA ILE A 33 -1.38 -28.01 -9.47
C ILE A 33 -1.61 -27.78 -10.96
N ARG A 34 -0.70 -28.23 -11.83
CA ARG A 34 -0.79 -28.01 -13.29
C ARG A 34 -1.82 -28.91 -14.00
N ARG A 35 -2.11 -30.12 -13.50
CA ARG A 35 -3.13 -31.00 -14.11
C ARG A 35 -4.57 -30.64 -13.79
N LYS A 36 -4.83 -29.81 -12.77
CA LYS A 36 -6.19 -29.50 -12.32
C LYS A 36 -6.77 -28.24 -12.95
N THR A 37 -5.93 -27.37 -13.50
CA THR A 37 -6.33 -26.13 -14.21
C THR A 37 -6.57 -26.35 -15.70
N ASP A 38 -5.95 -27.35 -16.32
CA ASP A 38 -6.11 -27.61 -17.77
C ASP A 38 -7.44 -28.26 -18.17
N ASN A 39 -8.23 -28.78 -17.22
CA ASN A 39 -9.50 -29.46 -17.51
C ASN A 39 -10.75 -28.59 -17.28
N ARG A 40 -10.59 -27.29 -16.96
CA ARG A 40 -11.72 -26.34 -16.80
C ARG A 40 -11.74 -25.19 -17.81
N LEU A 41 -10.66 -24.98 -18.55
CA LEU A 41 -10.58 -23.93 -19.58
C LEU A 41 -10.90 -24.42 -21.01
N SER A 42 -11.16 -25.72 -21.20
CA SER A 42 -11.51 -26.30 -22.51
C SER A 42 -13.02 -26.26 -22.86
N ARG A 43 -13.84 -25.53 -22.08
CA ARG A 43 -15.30 -25.44 -22.31
C ARG A 43 -15.86 -24.04 -22.59
N ILE A 44 -15.00 -23.03 -22.72
CA ILE A 44 -15.42 -21.68 -23.16
C ILE A 44 -14.60 -21.30 -24.39
N SER A 45 -14.71 -22.09 -25.44
CA SER A 45 -14.28 -21.70 -26.79
C SER A 45 -15.20 -22.39 -27.77
N CYS A 46 -16.27 -21.68 -28.14
CA CYS A 46 -17.12 -21.88 -29.31
C CYS A 46 -18.35 -21.02 -29.12
N MET A 47 -18.30 -19.76 -29.56
CA MET A 47 -19.42 -19.03 -30.18
C MET A 47 -18.95 -17.59 -30.43
N GLY A 48 -18.49 -17.36 -31.67
CA GLY A 48 -18.35 -16.02 -32.19
C GLY A 48 -19.69 -15.29 -32.16
N ARG A 49 -19.65 -14.02 -31.78
CA ARG A 49 -20.69 -13.05 -32.12
C ARG A 49 -20.04 -11.68 -32.22
N ASN A 50 -20.12 -11.13 -33.43
CA ASN A 50 -19.88 -9.74 -33.74
C ASN A 50 -20.71 -8.89 -32.78
N PHE A 51 -20.05 -8.10 -31.94
CA PHE A 51 -20.73 -7.05 -31.18
C PHE A 51 -20.54 -5.75 -31.95
N THR A 52 -21.60 -5.38 -32.65
CA THR A 52 -21.82 -4.08 -33.26
C THR A 52 -21.61 -2.97 -32.24
N GLU A 53 -20.90 -1.93 -32.66
CA GLU A 53 -20.85 -0.62 -32.02
C GLU A 53 -22.25 -0.15 -31.60
N SER A 54 -22.44 0.11 -30.30
CA SER A 54 -23.46 1.02 -29.82
C SER A 54 -22.80 1.98 -28.86
N SER A 55 -22.58 3.18 -29.38
CA SER A 55 -22.01 4.34 -28.72
C SER A 55 -22.94 4.83 -27.61
N ASP A 56 -22.54 4.59 -26.36
CA ASP A 56 -22.96 5.38 -25.21
C ASP A 56 -21.69 5.92 -24.54
N GLN A 57 -21.26 7.08 -25.01
CA GLN A 57 -20.11 7.80 -24.46
C GLN A 57 -20.56 8.54 -23.20
N ASN A 58 -20.27 7.95 -22.02
CA ASN A 58 -20.01 8.73 -20.81
C ASN A 58 -19.25 7.91 -19.74
N SER A 59 -17.98 7.59 -20.01
CA SER A 59 -16.99 7.20 -19.00
C SER A 59 -15.72 7.99 -19.31
N THR A 60 -15.42 9.00 -18.49
CA THR A 60 -14.34 9.98 -18.72
C THR A 60 -12.99 9.55 -18.14
N ASP A 61 -12.71 8.25 -18.11
CA ASP A 61 -11.38 7.73 -17.78
C ASP A 61 -11.01 6.65 -18.80
N GLY A 62 -10.80 7.09 -20.04
CA GLY A 62 -10.34 6.21 -21.13
C GLY A 62 -8.98 5.64 -20.77
N ASP A 63 -8.86 4.30 -20.91
CA ASP A 63 -7.68 3.44 -20.78
C ASP A 63 -6.36 4.19 -20.45
N VAL A 64 -6.25 4.65 -19.20
CA VAL A 64 -5.05 5.34 -18.72
C VAL A 64 -3.99 4.29 -18.49
N HIS A 65 -2.97 4.32 -19.34
CA HIS A 65 -1.86 3.39 -19.29
C HIS A 65 -0.78 3.92 -18.35
N VAL A 66 -0.16 3.01 -17.61
CA VAL A 66 0.85 3.36 -16.60
C VAL A 66 2.08 4.00 -17.25
N GLU A 67 2.36 3.63 -18.49
CA GLU A 67 3.48 4.11 -19.28
C GLU A 67 3.35 5.59 -19.63
N GLU A 68 2.13 6.06 -19.89
CA GLU A 68 1.86 7.48 -20.18
C GLU A 68 1.97 8.33 -18.91
N VAL A 69 1.52 7.81 -17.77
CA VAL A 69 1.49 8.54 -16.50
C VAL A 69 2.90 8.71 -15.91
N PHE A 70 3.73 7.68 -16.00
CA PHE A 70 5.06 7.67 -15.41
C PHE A 70 6.19 7.98 -16.41
N ASP A 71 5.87 8.22 -17.68
CA ASP A 71 6.84 8.47 -18.77
C ASP A 71 7.90 7.34 -18.86
N VAL A 72 7.43 6.09 -18.80
CA VAL A 72 8.29 4.90 -18.82
C VAL A 72 8.22 4.19 -20.17
N ASP A 73 9.33 3.58 -20.58
CA ASP A 73 9.42 2.85 -21.85
C ASP A 73 8.58 1.56 -21.77
N PRO A 74 7.53 1.39 -22.60
CA PRO A 74 6.71 0.18 -22.60
C PRO A 74 7.48 -1.08 -23.02
N THR A 75 8.67 -0.93 -23.60
CA THR A 75 9.51 -2.05 -24.03
C THR A 75 10.39 -2.62 -22.92
N ASP A 76 10.58 -1.88 -21.82
CA ASP A 76 11.27 -2.36 -20.61
C ASP A 76 10.32 -2.43 -19.40
N PRO A 77 9.75 -3.62 -19.11
CA PRO A 77 8.85 -3.77 -17.97
C PRO A 77 9.55 -3.56 -16.61
N TYR A 78 10.87 -3.68 -16.53
CA TYR A 78 11.59 -3.48 -15.26
C TYR A 78 11.69 -2.01 -14.90
N ASP A 79 11.92 -1.14 -15.90
CA ASP A 79 11.98 0.31 -15.72
C ASP A 79 10.64 0.87 -15.20
N ALA A 80 9.52 0.37 -15.75
CA ALA A 80 8.18 0.73 -15.29
C ALA A 80 7.98 0.36 -13.82
N ILE A 81 8.25 -0.90 -13.48
CA ILE A 81 8.13 -1.41 -12.11
C ILE A 81 9.01 -0.60 -11.16
N GLU A 82 10.30 -0.42 -11.46
CA GLU A 82 11.23 0.32 -10.62
C GLU A 82 10.77 1.77 -10.40
N SER A 83 10.35 2.46 -11.47
CA SER A 83 9.88 3.85 -11.39
C SER A 83 8.68 3.98 -10.45
N ILE A 84 7.71 3.08 -10.57
CA ILE A 84 6.50 3.09 -9.74
C ILE A 84 6.83 2.76 -8.29
N TRP A 85 7.67 1.76 -8.03
CA TRP A 85 8.11 1.43 -6.66
C TRP A 85 8.87 2.59 -6.03
N GLN A 86 9.84 3.19 -6.72
CA GLN A 86 10.58 4.35 -6.24
C GLN A 86 9.64 5.52 -5.97
N TYR A 87 8.67 5.74 -6.85
CA TYR A 87 7.65 6.77 -6.66
C TYR A 87 6.81 6.48 -5.41
N LEU A 88 6.10 5.35 -5.33
CA LEU A 88 5.19 5.07 -4.22
C LEU A 88 5.89 4.92 -2.86
N SER A 89 7.17 4.51 -2.84
CA SER A 89 7.96 4.28 -1.61
C SER A 89 8.46 5.53 -0.89
N GLN A 90 8.28 6.72 -1.47
CA GLN A 90 8.60 7.98 -0.79
C GLN A 90 7.80 8.12 0.50
N GLU A 91 8.48 8.33 1.63
CA GLU A 91 7.89 8.29 2.99
C GLU A 91 6.55 9.05 3.09
N THR A 92 6.53 10.33 2.72
CA THR A 92 5.31 11.15 2.86
C THR A 92 4.19 10.67 1.95
N ARG A 93 4.52 10.24 0.74
CA ARG A 93 3.56 9.74 -0.25
C ARG A 93 2.95 8.42 0.22
N HIS A 94 3.80 7.53 0.72
CA HIS A 94 3.40 6.28 1.33
C HIS A 94 2.43 6.54 2.48
N ASP A 95 2.78 7.42 3.42
CA ASP A 95 1.92 7.73 4.57
C ASP A 95 0.54 8.30 4.15
N ILE A 96 0.51 9.18 3.14
CA ILE A 96 -0.73 9.72 2.56
C ILE A 96 -1.61 8.61 2.02
N ILE A 97 -1.04 7.71 1.20
CA ILE A 97 -1.77 6.60 0.59
C ILE A 97 -2.31 5.66 1.67
N GLN A 98 -1.49 5.29 2.66
CA GLN A 98 -1.91 4.40 3.75
C GLN A 98 -3.05 5.02 4.57
N LEU A 99 -2.99 6.34 4.82
CA LEU A 99 -4.07 7.04 5.52
C LEU A 99 -5.38 7.03 4.73
N ILE A 100 -5.33 7.29 3.42
CA ILE A 100 -6.52 7.24 2.55
C ILE A 100 -7.13 5.83 2.52
N ILE A 101 -6.31 4.80 2.36
CA ILE A 101 -6.77 3.40 2.35
C ILE A 101 -7.37 3.04 3.72
N GLY A 102 -6.76 3.49 4.82
CA GLY A 102 -7.21 3.24 6.18
C GLY A 102 -8.45 4.04 6.63
N HIS A 103 -8.83 5.09 5.90
CA HIS A 103 -9.98 5.95 6.24
C HIS A 103 -11.33 5.31 5.86
N PRO A 104 -12.36 5.31 6.73
CA PRO A 104 -13.64 4.60 6.53
C PRO A 104 -14.29 4.89 5.17
N ASP A 105 -14.33 6.16 4.78
CA ASP A 105 -14.91 6.60 3.50
C ASP A 105 -13.90 6.70 2.35
N HIS A 106 -12.62 6.34 2.58
CA HIS A 106 -11.51 6.48 1.62
C HIS A 106 -11.34 7.88 1.00
N LEU A 107 -11.86 8.89 1.70
CA LEU A 107 -11.83 10.30 1.35
C LEU A 107 -11.33 11.06 2.57
N VAL A 108 -10.27 11.85 2.43
CA VAL A 108 -9.61 12.51 3.57
C VAL A 108 -9.42 14.00 3.28
N SER A 109 -9.78 14.87 4.23
CA SER A 109 -9.57 16.31 4.11
C SER A 109 -8.15 16.70 4.52
N VAL A 110 -7.66 17.87 4.06
CA VAL A 110 -6.31 18.37 4.41
C VAL A 110 -6.12 18.54 5.93
N THR A 111 -7.19 18.88 6.67
CA THR A 111 -7.12 18.99 8.14
C THR A 111 -6.99 17.63 8.82
N GLU A 112 -7.56 16.57 8.25
CA GLU A 112 -7.34 15.21 8.74
C GLU A 112 -5.89 14.77 8.47
N PHE A 113 -5.35 15.02 7.27
CA PHE A 113 -3.93 14.76 7.00
C PHE A 113 -3.00 15.48 7.98
N ASP A 114 -3.25 16.77 8.26
CA ASP A 114 -2.49 17.59 9.21
C ASP A 114 -2.53 17.02 10.65
N TYR A 115 -3.55 16.24 10.98
CA TYR A 115 -3.66 15.57 12.27
C TYR A 115 -2.82 14.28 12.34
N TYR A 116 -2.90 13.45 11.30
CA TYR A 116 -2.26 12.12 11.29
C TYR A 116 -0.79 12.17 10.88
N LEU A 117 -0.41 13.09 10.00
CA LEU A 117 0.92 13.14 9.42
C LEU A 117 1.80 14.16 10.14
N PRO A 118 3.03 13.80 10.54
CA PRO A 118 3.97 14.74 11.16
C PRO A 118 4.67 15.62 10.10
N LYS A 119 3.91 16.16 9.14
CA LYS A 119 4.39 16.98 8.02
C LYS A 119 3.63 18.30 7.98
N SER A 120 4.21 19.33 7.36
CA SER A 120 3.51 20.60 7.22
C SER A 120 2.38 20.51 6.19
N ARG A 121 1.35 21.34 6.34
CA ARG A 121 0.26 21.44 5.36
C ARG A 121 0.72 21.73 3.93
N SER A 122 1.80 22.51 3.77
CA SER A 122 2.37 22.79 2.44
C SER A 122 2.93 21.52 1.84
N THR A 123 3.75 20.77 2.58
CA THR A 123 4.32 19.50 2.12
C THR A 123 3.22 18.48 1.81
N ILE A 124 2.20 18.38 2.65
CA ILE A 124 1.03 17.51 2.38
C ILE A 124 0.35 17.91 1.07
N SER A 125 0.08 19.20 0.88
CA SER A 125 -0.59 19.70 -0.33
C SER A 125 0.24 19.47 -1.59
N ASP A 126 1.56 19.66 -1.51
CA ASP A 126 2.47 19.42 -2.62
C ASP A 126 2.45 17.94 -3.04
N GLN A 127 2.48 17.02 -2.07
CA GLN A 127 2.41 15.58 -2.35
C GLN A 127 1.04 15.13 -2.88
N LEU A 128 -0.05 15.73 -2.38
CA LEU A 128 -1.40 15.45 -2.89
C LEU A 128 -1.57 15.90 -4.35
N ASN A 129 -1.05 17.07 -4.69
CA ASN A 129 -1.07 17.56 -6.06
C ASN A 129 -0.22 16.66 -6.98
N ASP A 130 1.00 16.29 -6.54
CA ASP A 130 1.86 15.39 -7.30
C ASP A 130 1.21 14.00 -7.53
N LEU A 131 0.54 13.45 -6.52
CA LEU A 131 -0.25 12.22 -6.66
C LEU A 131 -1.43 12.35 -7.63
N ALA A 132 -2.02 13.54 -7.73
CA ALA A 132 -3.09 13.82 -8.68
C ALA A 132 -2.57 14.07 -10.10
N ASP A 133 -1.39 14.65 -10.25
CA ASP A 133 -0.70 14.77 -11.54
C ASP A 133 -0.40 13.37 -12.11
N HIS A 134 -0.09 12.39 -11.25
CA HIS A 134 0.03 10.97 -11.61
C HIS A 134 -1.31 10.23 -11.66
N ARG A 135 -2.44 10.95 -11.58
CA ARG A 135 -3.80 10.41 -11.62
C ARG A 135 -4.09 9.32 -10.58
N ILE A 136 -3.27 9.19 -9.53
CA ILE A 136 -3.50 8.20 -8.47
C ILE A 136 -4.61 8.68 -7.54
N LEU A 137 -4.58 9.98 -7.22
CA LEU A 137 -5.59 10.64 -6.40
C LEU A 137 -6.35 11.70 -7.19
N GLU A 138 -7.53 12.04 -6.71
CA GLU A 138 -8.30 13.18 -7.18
C GLU A 138 -8.89 13.94 -6.01
N LYS A 139 -9.11 15.24 -6.22
CA LYS A 139 -9.78 16.11 -5.28
C LYS A 139 -11.29 16.07 -5.53
N TYR A 140 -12.02 15.51 -4.58
CA TYR A 140 -13.48 15.45 -4.57
C TYR A 140 -14.04 16.66 -3.82
N HIS A 141 -14.78 17.49 -4.54
CA HIS A 141 -15.43 18.66 -3.98
C HIS A 141 -16.90 18.37 -3.63
N TYR A 142 -17.32 18.74 -2.42
CA TYR A 142 -18.67 18.54 -1.92
C TYR A 142 -19.35 19.88 -1.66
N GLN A 143 -20.13 20.29 -2.65
CA GLN A 143 -20.80 21.58 -2.73
C GLN A 143 -21.64 21.91 -1.48
N GLN A 144 -22.24 20.91 -0.85
CA GLN A 144 -23.16 21.09 0.27
C GLN A 144 -22.45 21.53 1.56
N ASN A 145 -21.15 21.24 1.69
CA ASN A 145 -20.35 21.74 2.81
C ASN A 145 -19.82 23.15 2.57
N GLU A 146 -19.94 23.70 1.35
CA GLU A 146 -19.49 25.06 1.08
C GLU A 146 -20.22 26.09 1.94
N GLY A 147 -19.44 27.00 2.53
CA GLY A 147 -19.96 28.07 3.39
C GLY A 147 -20.45 27.60 4.76
N GLN A 148 -20.46 26.30 5.04
CA GLN A 148 -20.67 25.77 6.39
C GLN A 148 -19.38 25.97 7.20
N ARG A 149 -19.50 26.58 8.38
CA ARG A 149 -18.33 26.74 9.26
C ARG A 149 -17.89 25.38 9.78
N ASP A 150 -16.58 25.23 9.90
CA ASP A 150 -15.92 24.05 10.49
C ASP A 150 -16.17 22.72 9.75
N LEU A 151 -16.64 22.75 8.50
CA LEU A 151 -16.74 21.56 7.65
C LEU A 151 -15.81 21.67 6.43
N PRO A 152 -15.08 20.59 6.09
CA PRO A 152 -14.32 20.54 4.85
C PRO A 152 -15.26 20.38 3.65
N ALA A 153 -15.06 21.21 2.62
CA ALA A 153 -15.71 21.02 1.32
C ALA A 153 -14.86 20.19 0.35
N ASP A 154 -13.57 20.06 0.64
CA ASP A 154 -12.59 19.42 -0.24
C ASP A 154 -12.01 18.18 0.42
N PHE A 155 -12.07 17.07 -0.31
CA PHE A 155 -11.58 15.77 0.11
C PHE A 155 -10.67 15.18 -0.95
N TRP A 156 -9.72 14.35 -0.54
CA TRP A 156 -8.83 13.62 -1.45
C TRP A 156 -9.10 12.13 -1.33
N GLY A 157 -9.24 11.47 -2.47
CA GLY A 157 -9.46 10.04 -2.55
C GLY A 157 -8.85 9.46 -3.81
N PRO A 158 -8.85 8.14 -3.95
CA PRO A 158 -8.24 7.49 -5.09
C PRO A 158 -9.14 7.59 -6.33
N THR A 159 -8.51 7.58 -7.50
CA THR A 159 -9.20 7.46 -8.80
C THR A 159 -9.38 5.99 -9.16
N GLU A 160 -10.09 5.71 -10.25
CA GLU A 160 -10.19 4.35 -10.77
C GLU A 160 -8.82 3.79 -11.21
N PHE A 161 -7.99 4.61 -11.88
CA PHE A 161 -6.61 4.26 -12.21
C PHE A 161 -5.76 4.01 -10.95
N GLY A 162 -5.82 4.92 -9.98
CA GLY A 162 -5.07 4.83 -8.73
C GLY A 162 -5.40 3.56 -7.96
N VAL A 163 -6.69 3.19 -7.86
CA VAL A 163 -7.08 1.94 -7.19
C VAL A 163 -6.53 0.70 -7.91
N ARG A 164 -6.56 0.66 -9.25
CA ARG A 164 -5.97 -0.45 -10.02
C ARG A 164 -4.47 -0.56 -9.76
N LEU A 165 -3.76 0.56 -9.83
CA LEU A 165 -2.32 0.63 -9.56
C LEU A 165 -2.00 0.18 -8.13
N LEU A 166 -2.69 0.71 -7.12
CA LEU A 166 -2.48 0.36 -5.72
C LEU A 166 -2.79 -1.13 -5.44
N SER A 167 -3.78 -1.70 -6.12
CA SER A 167 -4.07 -3.14 -6.05
C SER A 167 -2.94 -3.98 -6.63
N GLU A 168 -2.39 -3.59 -7.79
CA GLU A 168 -1.32 -4.31 -8.48
C GLU A 168 -0.02 -4.32 -7.66
N TYR A 169 0.29 -3.20 -6.99
CA TYR A 169 1.48 -3.05 -6.13
C TYR A 169 1.23 -3.45 -4.67
N ASN A 170 0.14 -4.18 -4.39
CA ASN A 170 -0.17 -4.79 -3.09
C ASN A 170 -0.35 -3.80 -1.91
N TYR A 171 -0.72 -2.55 -2.18
CA TYR A 171 -1.00 -1.56 -1.14
C TYR A 171 -2.30 -1.85 -0.38
N LEU A 172 -3.25 -2.55 -1.03
CA LEU A 172 -4.57 -2.85 -0.46
C LEU A 172 -4.57 -4.03 0.53
N HIS A 173 -3.51 -4.84 0.55
CA HIS A 173 -3.43 -6.02 1.43
C HIS A 173 -3.42 -5.64 2.93
N GLY A 174 -2.98 -4.43 3.26
CA GLY A 174 -2.97 -3.94 4.65
C GLY A 174 -4.30 -3.37 5.13
N LEU A 175 -5.33 -3.31 4.28
CA LEU A 175 -6.55 -2.54 4.55
C LEU A 175 -7.22 -2.85 5.89
N PRO A 176 -7.43 -4.13 6.29
CA PRO A 176 -8.04 -4.44 7.60
C PRO A 176 -7.21 -3.91 8.78
N ILE A 177 -5.89 -3.99 8.67
CA ILE A 177 -4.96 -3.51 9.69
C ILE A 177 -4.99 -1.98 9.76
N LEU A 178 -4.94 -1.30 8.62
CA LEU A 178 -4.99 0.16 8.53
C LEU A 178 -6.30 0.70 9.10
N ARG A 179 -7.43 0.05 8.78
CA ARG A 179 -8.74 0.39 9.35
C ARG A 179 -8.73 0.24 10.88
N ALA A 180 -8.22 -0.88 11.39
CA ALA A 180 -8.13 -1.10 12.84
C ALA A 180 -7.25 -0.05 13.54
N ILE A 181 -6.11 0.33 12.94
CA ILE A 181 -5.24 1.39 13.46
C ILE A 181 -5.97 2.73 13.45
N HIS A 182 -6.66 3.07 12.36
CA HIS A 182 -7.40 4.31 12.22
C HIS A 182 -8.52 4.42 13.27
N ASP A 183 -9.28 3.35 13.48
CA ASP A 183 -10.39 3.30 14.44
C ASP A 183 -9.90 3.34 15.89
N ALA A 184 -8.75 2.71 16.18
CA ALA A 184 -8.14 2.73 17.51
C ALA A 184 -7.46 4.07 17.85
N THR A 185 -7.18 4.90 16.85
CA THR A 185 -6.50 6.18 17.06
C THR A 185 -7.42 7.16 17.78
N GLN A 186 -6.96 7.69 18.91
CA GLN A 186 -7.64 8.80 19.57
C GLN A 186 -7.57 10.03 18.69
N LYS A 187 -8.71 10.70 18.51
CA LYS A 187 -8.85 11.85 17.61
C LYS A 187 -9.13 13.11 18.40
N SER A 188 -8.59 14.23 17.95
CA SER A 188 -8.99 15.54 18.46
C SER A 188 -10.43 15.86 18.06
N GLU A 189 -11.08 16.79 18.78
CA GLU A 189 -12.44 17.23 18.43
C GLU A 189 -12.54 17.75 16.99
N THR A 190 -11.53 18.51 16.54
CA THR A 190 -11.48 19.01 15.16
C THR A 190 -11.32 17.88 14.15
N ALA A 191 -10.42 16.92 14.40
CA ALA A 191 -10.24 15.77 13.51
C ALA A 191 -11.52 14.92 13.42
N GLN A 192 -12.17 14.65 14.54
CA GLN A 192 -13.41 13.87 14.58
C GLN A 192 -14.58 14.58 13.86
N ARG A 193 -14.69 15.91 13.99
CA ARG A 193 -15.70 16.71 13.26
C ARG A 193 -15.49 16.64 11.75
N HIS A 194 -14.24 16.71 11.30
CA HIS A 194 -13.92 16.57 9.87
C HIS A 194 -14.15 15.13 9.40
N GLU A 195 -13.76 14.13 10.20
CA GLU A 195 -13.97 12.71 9.89
C GLU A 195 -15.44 12.39 9.64
N THR A 196 -16.32 12.89 10.49
CA THR A 196 -17.77 12.65 10.44
C THR A 196 -18.53 13.61 9.54
N ALA A 197 -17.82 14.51 8.83
CA ALA A 197 -18.46 15.45 7.90
C ALA A 197 -19.13 14.69 6.75
N PRO A 198 -20.24 15.19 6.19
CA PRO A 198 -20.82 14.63 4.98
C PRO A 198 -19.81 14.70 3.82
N ARG A 199 -19.71 13.62 3.04
CA ARG A 199 -18.73 13.44 1.96
C ARG A 199 -19.43 13.13 0.64
N PRO A 200 -18.77 13.41 -0.50
CA PRO A 200 -19.26 12.98 -1.81
C PRO A 200 -19.12 11.46 -1.94
N GLU A 201 -19.92 10.88 -2.83
CA GLU A 201 -19.86 9.45 -3.15
C GLU A 201 -18.66 9.16 -4.08
N LEU A 202 -17.89 8.12 -3.76
CA LEU A 202 -16.82 7.62 -4.63
C LEU A 202 -17.39 6.90 -5.87
N PRO A 203 -16.62 6.81 -6.98
CA PRO A 203 -16.98 6.00 -8.13
C PRO A 203 -17.22 4.53 -7.75
N GLU A 204 -18.18 3.89 -8.41
CA GLU A 204 -18.59 2.52 -8.08
C GLU A 204 -17.46 1.49 -8.22
N LEU A 205 -16.55 1.69 -9.18
CA LEU A 205 -15.38 0.83 -9.35
C LEU A 205 -14.40 0.95 -8.17
N VAL A 206 -14.22 2.17 -7.65
CA VAL A 206 -13.38 2.45 -6.49
C VAL A 206 -13.96 1.77 -5.24
N LYS A 207 -15.26 1.97 -4.98
CA LYS A 207 -15.96 1.36 -3.83
C LYS A 207 -15.85 -0.17 -3.84
N LYS A 208 -16.11 -0.79 -4.99
CA LYS A 208 -16.09 -2.25 -5.14
C LYS A 208 -14.74 -2.88 -4.78
N VAL A 209 -13.63 -2.17 -5.01
CA VAL A 209 -12.30 -2.68 -4.68
C VAL A 209 -12.06 -2.63 -3.17
N PHE A 210 -12.53 -1.59 -2.50
CA PHE A 210 -12.42 -1.47 -1.04
C PHE A 210 -13.41 -2.36 -0.27
N ASP A 211 -14.51 -2.77 -0.90
CA ASP A 211 -15.43 -3.78 -0.36
C ASP A 211 -14.80 -5.18 -0.28
N TYR A 212 -13.58 -5.38 -0.80
CA TYR A 212 -12.88 -6.66 -0.73
C TYR A 212 -12.60 -7.05 0.72
N SER A 213 -13.40 -8.01 1.20
CA SER A 213 -13.11 -8.77 2.41
C SER A 213 -12.04 -9.79 2.08
N GLU A 214 -10.89 -9.66 2.71
CA GLU A 214 -9.86 -10.69 2.68
C GLU A 214 -10.47 -12.05 3.11
N PRO A 215 -10.18 -13.16 2.42
CA PRO A 215 -10.67 -14.46 2.83
C PRO A 215 -10.21 -14.77 4.27
N ASP A 216 -11.10 -15.37 5.07
CA ASP A 216 -10.98 -15.66 6.52
C ASP A 216 -9.71 -16.44 6.97
N GLU A 217 -8.76 -16.74 6.08
CA GLU A 217 -7.59 -17.58 6.38
C GLU A 217 -6.45 -16.86 7.11
N LEU A 218 -6.49 -15.54 7.29
CA LEU A 218 -5.47 -14.80 8.04
C LEU A 218 -6.04 -14.14 9.31
N ASP A 219 -5.94 -14.85 10.42
CA ASP A 219 -6.21 -14.30 11.76
C ASP A 219 -5.07 -13.34 12.19
N TYR A 220 -5.19 -12.08 11.78
CA TYR A 220 -4.27 -10.99 12.14
C TYR A 220 -4.20 -10.72 13.65
N SER A 221 -5.25 -11.04 14.40
CA SER A 221 -5.27 -10.88 15.86
C SER A 221 -4.26 -11.84 16.52
N ASN A 222 -4.09 -13.04 15.96
CA ASN A 222 -3.07 -13.99 16.39
C ASN A 222 -1.64 -13.57 15.99
N LEU A 223 -1.46 -12.86 14.87
CA LEU A 223 -0.14 -12.39 14.41
C LEU A 223 0.42 -11.26 15.29
N VAL A 224 -0.41 -10.27 15.64
CA VAL A 224 -0.01 -9.18 16.55
C VAL A 224 0.27 -9.73 17.96
N SER A 225 -0.54 -10.69 18.42
CA SER A 225 -0.35 -11.34 19.73
C SER A 225 0.86 -12.28 19.78
N LYS A 226 1.19 -13.00 18.70
CA LYS A 226 2.37 -13.89 18.63
C LYS A 226 3.67 -13.19 18.25
N GLY A 227 3.62 -12.13 17.46
CA GLY A 227 4.80 -11.43 16.93
C GLY A 227 5.60 -10.66 17.98
N LEU A 228 5.00 -10.37 19.14
CA LEU A 228 5.67 -9.70 20.26
C LEU A 228 6.28 -10.66 21.29
N GLU A 229 6.00 -11.96 21.23
CA GLU A 229 6.52 -12.93 22.20
C GLU A 229 7.89 -13.52 21.80
N ARG A 230 8.26 -13.46 20.52
CA ARG A 230 9.60 -13.88 20.05
C ARG A 230 10.06 -13.03 18.86
N PRO A 231 11.30 -12.51 18.87
CA PRO A 231 11.85 -11.88 17.67
C PRO A 231 11.91 -12.92 16.55
N ILE A 232 11.55 -12.51 15.33
CA ILE A 232 11.52 -13.36 14.12
C ILE A 232 12.89 -14.03 13.84
N TYR A 233 13.97 -13.47 14.40
CA TYR A 233 15.35 -13.96 14.31
C TYR A 233 15.85 -14.71 15.55
N ALA A 234 14.99 -14.98 16.55
CA ALA A 234 15.40 -15.63 17.80
C ALA A 234 15.94 -17.05 17.59
N ASP A 235 15.38 -17.79 16.62
CA ASP A 235 15.83 -19.15 16.30
C ASP A 235 17.17 -19.16 15.53
N ALA A 236 17.58 -18.02 14.97
CA ALA A 236 18.87 -17.83 14.30
C ALA A 236 19.94 -17.24 15.23
N ALA A 237 19.56 -16.72 16.40
CA ALA A 237 20.50 -16.28 17.41
C ALA A 237 21.13 -17.51 18.09
N PRO A 238 22.46 -17.65 18.11
CA PRO A 238 23.09 -18.74 18.86
C PRO A 238 22.66 -18.67 20.32
N THR A 239 22.19 -19.80 20.86
CA THR A 239 21.73 -19.90 22.27
C THR A 239 22.83 -19.54 23.27
N ASP A 240 24.08 -19.67 22.84
CA ASP A 240 25.26 -19.30 23.60
C ASP A 240 25.97 -18.12 22.91
N PRO A 241 25.93 -16.91 23.48
CA PRO A 241 26.56 -15.72 22.90
C PRO A 241 28.08 -15.86 22.77
N SER A 242 28.72 -16.79 23.48
CA SER A 242 30.16 -17.04 23.36
C SER A 242 30.57 -17.75 22.05
N THR A 243 29.60 -18.26 21.29
CA THR A 243 29.83 -18.83 19.95
C THR A 243 30.11 -17.75 18.89
N LEU A 244 29.69 -16.51 19.12
CA LEU A 244 29.94 -15.38 18.20
C LEU A 244 31.43 -15.01 18.10
N ASN A 245 32.24 -15.43 19.08
CA ASN A 245 33.68 -15.11 19.15
C ASN A 245 34.58 -16.31 18.79
N LYS A 246 34.02 -17.46 18.37
CA LYS A 246 34.82 -18.68 18.12
C LYS A 246 35.69 -18.60 16.87
N ASP A 247 35.35 -17.73 15.92
CA ASP A 247 36.06 -17.58 14.64
C ASP A 247 36.91 -16.29 14.57
N ILE A 248 36.99 -15.52 15.66
CA ILE A 248 37.94 -14.40 15.77
C ILE A 248 39.30 -14.99 16.19
N GLU A 249 39.96 -15.70 15.27
CA GLU A 249 41.33 -16.19 15.50
C GLU A 249 42.38 -15.09 15.46
N ASP A 250 42.04 -13.88 15.00
CA ASP A 250 42.93 -12.72 15.10
C ASP A 250 42.37 -11.77 16.15
N GLY A 251 42.94 -11.83 17.37
CA GLY A 251 42.60 -11.03 18.55
C GLY A 251 42.82 -9.52 18.41
N ARG A 252 42.26 -8.89 17.37
CA ARG A 252 42.14 -7.45 17.25
C ARG A 252 41.02 -6.98 18.18
N SER A 253 41.38 -6.17 19.17
CA SER A 253 40.40 -5.56 20.07
C SER A 253 39.60 -4.49 19.33
N LEU A 254 38.36 -4.30 19.77
CA LEU A 254 37.39 -3.31 19.25
C LEU A 254 37.92 -1.85 19.25
N ASP A 255 39.00 -1.59 19.99
CA ASP A 255 39.67 -0.29 20.10
C ASP A 255 40.59 0.02 18.90
N GLU A 256 40.88 -0.96 18.02
CA GLU A 256 41.70 -0.77 16.81
C GLU A 256 40.87 -0.46 15.55
N LEU A 257 39.54 -0.46 15.66
CA LEU A 257 38.61 -0.30 14.52
C LEU A 257 37.94 1.08 14.44
N PHE A 258 38.25 2.01 15.34
CA PHE A 258 37.72 3.38 15.35
C PHE A 258 38.79 4.43 15.67
#